data_AF-T1I525-F1
#
_entry.id   AF-T1I525-F1
#
_cell.length_a   1.000
_cell.length_b   1.000
_cell.length_c   1.000
_cell.angle_alpha   90.00
_cell.angle_beta   90.00
_cell.angle_gamma   90.00
#
_symmetry.space_group_name_H-M   'P 1'
#
loop_
_entity.id
_entity.type
_entity.pdbx_description
1 polymer ?
#
loop_
_entity_poly.entity_id
_entity_poly.type
_entity_poly.pdbx_seq_one_letter_code
_entity_poly.pdbx_strand_id
1 'polypeptide(L)' 'METLEGLIGNGSSVECKLRQFRCNNTKCVQLSWMCDGENDCGDNSDETAPQCAGFSFK' A
#
# COMPACT_ATOMS: atom_id res chain seq x y z
N MET A 1 0.37 -24.58 -10.63
CA MET A 1 -0.48 -23.87 -9.64
C MET A 1 -0.17 -22.39 -9.74
N GLU A 2 -0.33 -21.87 -10.95
CA GLU A 2 -0.10 -20.46 -11.29
C GLU A 2 -1.42 -19.74 -10.99
N THR A 3 -1.44 -19.00 -9.89
CA THR A 3 -2.65 -18.32 -9.42
C THR A 3 -2.97 -17.14 -10.33
N LEU A 4 -4.25 -17.03 -10.64
CA LEU A 4 -4.85 -16.28 -11.74
C LEU A 4 -4.91 -14.75 -11.54
N GLU A 5 -3.81 -14.00 -11.56
CA GLU A 5 -3.91 -12.52 -11.49
C GLU A 5 -3.14 -11.82 -12.62
N GLY A 6 -3.77 -11.79 -13.80
CA GLY A 6 -3.95 -10.56 -14.59
C GLY A 6 -2.71 -9.82 -15.11
N LEU A 7 -2.35 -10.13 -16.36
CA LEU A 7 -1.54 -9.29 -17.24
C LEU A 7 -2.25 -7.96 -17.58
N ILE A 8 -1.83 -6.83 -17.01
CA ILE A 8 -1.48 -5.58 -17.73
C ILE A 8 -0.59 -4.77 -16.75
N GLY A 9 0.70 -4.49 -16.94
CA GLY A 9 1.57 -4.71 -18.07
C GLY A 9 3.05 -4.63 -17.69
N ASN A 10 3.85 -4.85 -18.72
CA ASN A 10 5.30 -4.98 -18.80
C ASN A 10 6.13 -3.88 -18.10
N GLY A 11 7.12 -4.27 -17.30
CA GLY A 11 8.42 -3.58 -17.16
C GLY A 11 8.47 -2.13 -16.64
N SER A 12 8.82 -1.99 -15.36
CA SER A 12 9.73 -0.96 -14.82
C SER A 12 9.41 0.52 -15.10
N SER A 13 8.81 1.22 -14.14
CA SER A 13 9.41 2.41 -13.48
C SER A 13 8.41 3.09 -12.51
N VAL A 14 8.76 3.14 -11.22
CA VAL A 14 8.24 4.13 -10.25
C VAL A 14 6.72 4.09 -9.96
N GLU A 15 6.05 2.94 -10.08
CA GLU A 15 4.67 2.79 -9.59
C GLU A 15 4.53 1.49 -8.80
N CYS A 16 3.91 1.57 -7.62
CA CYS A 16 3.67 0.41 -6.77
C CYS A 16 2.85 -0.65 -7.51
N LYS A 17 3.05 -1.94 -7.21
CA LYS A 17 2.31 -3.04 -7.88
C LYS A 17 0.80 -2.90 -7.67
N LEU A 18 0.02 -3.61 -8.48
CA LEU A 18 -1.41 -3.82 -8.22
C LEU A 18 -1.59 -4.31 -6.77
N ARG A 19 -2.46 -3.64 -6.01
CA ARG A 19 -2.69 -3.86 -4.57
C ARG A 19 -1.55 -3.43 -3.63
N GLN A 20 -0.70 -2.50 -4.06
CA GLN A 20 0.25 -1.80 -3.19
C GLN A 20 -0.06 -0.30 -3.08
N PHE A 21 0.12 0.24 -1.87
CA PHE A 21 -0.07 1.64 -1.55
C PHE A 21 1.28 2.35 -1.55
N ARG A 22 1.30 3.55 -2.13
CA ARG A 22 2.49 4.39 -2.16
C ARG A 22 2.49 5.32 -0.96
N CYS A 23 3.42 5.08 -0.07
CA CYS A 23 3.79 5.95 1.03
C CYS A 23 4.19 7.35 0.59
N ASN A 24 4.11 8.30 1.51
CA ASN A 24 4.61 9.65 1.28
C ASN A 24 6.14 9.65 1.09
N ASN A 25 6.85 8.75 1.77
CA ASN A 25 8.29 8.51 1.53
C ASN A 25 8.59 7.65 0.30
N THR A 26 7.66 7.54 -0.66
CA THR A 26 7.78 6.75 -1.92
C THR A 26 7.96 5.24 -1.76
N LYS A 27 7.93 4.73 -0.52
CA LYS A 27 7.88 3.30 -0.22
C LYS A 27 6.56 2.70 -0.74
N CYS A 28 6.60 1.45 -1.16
CA CYS A 28 5.41 0.70 -1.52
C CYS A 28 5.14 -0.36 -0.45
N VAL A 29 3.96 -0.29 0.15
CA VAL A 29 3.46 -1.27 1.14
C VAL A 29 2.22 -1.97 0.60
N GLN A 30 1.78 -3.08 1.19
CA GLN A 30 0.55 -3.73 0.72
C GLN A 30 -0.68 -2.88 1.08
N LEU A 31 -1.72 -2.87 0.23
CA LEU A 31 -2.99 -2.21 0.56
C LEU A 31 -3.61 -2.78 1.85
N SER A 32 -3.33 -4.05 2.18
CA SER A 32 -3.79 -4.70 3.40
C SER A 32 -3.08 -4.24 4.67
N TRP A 33 -1.96 -3.53 4.54
CA TRP A 33 -1.19 -2.94 5.65
C TRP A 33 -1.54 -1.47 5.88
N MET A 34 -2.57 -0.95 5.18
CA MET A 34 -3.08 0.38 5.50
C MET A 34 -4.03 0.27 6.68
N CYS A 35 -3.83 1.10 7.69
CA CYS A 35 -4.66 1.18 8.88
C CYS A 35 -4.72 -0.14 9.67
N ASP A 36 -3.63 -0.91 9.66
CA ASP A 36 -3.53 -2.19 10.36
C ASP A 36 -2.94 -2.05 11.77
N GLY A 37 -2.47 -0.85 12.13
CA GLY A 37 -1.88 -0.52 13.41
C GLY A 37 -0.35 -0.60 13.45
N GLU A 38 0.31 -0.97 12.35
CA GLU A 38 1.77 -1.03 12.24
C GLU A 38 2.31 0.01 11.26
N ASN A 39 3.46 0.63 11.58
CA ASN A 39 4.10 1.58 10.67
C ASN A 39 4.93 0.83 9.62
N ASP A 40 4.25 0.24 8.64
CA ASP A 40 4.89 -0.43 7.50
C ASP A 40 5.56 0.56 6.56
N CYS A 41 5.06 1.77 6.51
CA CYS A 41 5.55 2.84 5.66
C CYS A 41 6.91 3.38 6.12
N GLY A 42 7.20 3.33 7.43
CA GLY A 42 8.33 3.94 8.11
C GLY A 42 8.10 5.42 8.43
N ASP A 43 7.30 6.11 7.61
CA ASP A 43 6.82 7.48 7.81
C ASP A 43 5.35 7.56 8.23
N ASN A 44 4.76 6.43 8.67
CA ASN A 44 3.40 6.31 9.19
C ASN A 44 2.31 6.89 8.28
N SER A 45 2.58 7.02 6.97
CA SER A 45 1.60 7.53 6.01
C SER A 45 0.52 6.52 5.66
N ASP A 46 0.79 5.23 5.85
CA ASP A 46 -0.18 4.12 5.83
C ASP A 46 -1.12 4.14 7.04
N GLU A 47 -0.62 4.61 8.19
CA GLU A 47 -1.33 4.68 9.47
C GLU A 47 -1.82 6.08 9.84
N THR A 48 -1.87 7.03 8.89
CA THR A 48 -2.33 8.40 9.18
C THR A 48 -3.44 8.88 8.26
N ALA A 49 -4.17 9.89 8.72
CA ALA A 49 -5.20 10.56 7.94
C ALA A 49 -4.57 11.31 6.75
N PRO A 50 -5.23 11.35 5.57
CA PRO A 50 -6.60 10.92 5.32
C PRO A 50 -6.77 9.43 4.98
N GLN A 51 -5.70 8.66 4.83
CA GLN A 51 -5.79 7.26 4.37
C GLN A 51 -6.63 6.40 5.34
N CYS A 52 -6.52 6.69 6.65
CA CYS A 52 -7.28 6.00 7.72
C CYS A 52 -8.49 6.77 8.26
N ALA A 53 -8.95 7.84 7.59
CA ALA A 53 -10.05 8.67 8.11
C ALA A 53 -11.39 7.91 8.31
N GLY A 54 -11.58 6.78 7.63
CA GLY A 54 -12.74 5.88 7.80
C GLY A 54 -12.49 4.66 8.69
N PHE A 55 -11.23 4.40 9.07
CA PHE A 55 -10.80 3.25 9.85
C PHE A 55 -10.44 3.67 11.28
N SER A 56 -11.34 4.45 11.90
CA SER A 56 -11.24 5.02 13.26
C SER A 56 -10.38 4.16 14.19
N PHE A 57 -9.21 4.72 14.51
CA PHE A 57 -8.19 4.17 15.39
C PHE A 57 -8.79 3.59 16.67
N LYS A 58 -8.24 2.45 17.05
CA LYS A 58 -8.32 1.88 18.40
C LYS A 58 -7.66 2.82 19.41
#